data_AF-A0A849Z5B4-F1
#
_entry.id   AF-A0A849Z5B4-F1
#
_cell.length_a   1.000
_cell.length_b   1.000
_cell.length_c   1.000
_cell.angle_alpha   90.00
_cell.angle_beta   90.00
_cell.angle_gamma   90.00
#
_symmetry.space_group_name_H-M   'P 1'
#
loop_
_entity.id
_entity.type
_entity.pdbx_description
1 polymer ?
#
loop_
_entity_poly.entity_id
_entity_poly.type
_entity_poly.pdbx_seq_one_letter_code
_entity_poly.pdbx_strand_id
1 'polypeptide(L)'
;MKATALLRQQHAEITNLFEQVEDTTTDEDEVAVFERLAAMIAAHDAMERHVLYPRCIEKMGMNEQLGESLVEHGLIEFGLYQAVDALGGEDFTYKCNVLSDLVLHHIKEEEDEFFLLVDDAFDEEEQLALGEELQRHYDDAMAKDFRRALMQNLIGVLKGALNPPPQNGAKKPRKAAPAKSERARHR
;
A
#
# COMPACT_ATOMS: atom_id res chain seq x y z
N MET A 1 -6.46 17.10 -5.43
CA MET A 1 -7.56 16.22 -4.96
C MET A 1 -7.29 15.91 -3.49
N LYS A 2 -8.31 15.68 -2.64
CA LYS A 2 -8.07 15.22 -1.26
C LYS A 2 -7.41 13.84 -1.27
N ALA A 3 -6.64 13.50 -0.24
CA ALA A 3 -5.90 12.25 -0.15
C ALA A 3 -6.82 11.02 -0.27
N THR A 4 -7.84 10.92 0.56
CA THR A 4 -8.79 9.78 0.53
C THR A 4 -9.58 9.69 -0.77
N ALA A 5 -9.92 10.83 -1.38
CA ALA A 5 -10.57 10.86 -2.68
C ALA A 5 -9.66 10.34 -3.82
N LEU A 6 -8.35 10.66 -3.76
CA LEU A 6 -7.36 10.13 -4.69
C LEU A 6 -7.20 8.62 -4.54
N LEU A 7 -7.12 8.13 -3.30
CA LEU A 7 -6.96 6.70 -3.01
C LEU A 7 -8.17 5.90 -3.52
N ARG A 8 -9.40 6.34 -3.24
CA ARG A 8 -10.62 5.73 -3.78
C ARG A 8 -10.68 5.71 -5.30
N GLN A 9 -10.18 6.76 -5.95
CA GLN A 9 -10.09 6.78 -7.41
C GLN A 9 -9.17 5.67 -7.91
N GLN A 10 -8.03 5.47 -7.26
CA GLN A 10 -7.09 4.42 -7.63
C GLN A 10 -7.62 3.02 -7.30
N HIS A 11 -8.32 2.85 -6.16
CA HIS A 11 -9.01 1.60 -5.81
C HIS A 11 -10.03 1.19 -6.87
N ALA A 12 -10.83 2.15 -7.35
CA ALA A 12 -11.80 1.90 -8.42
C ALA A 12 -11.11 1.49 -9.73
N GLU A 13 -9.97 2.09 -10.06
CA GLU A 13 -9.19 1.72 -11.25
C GLU A 13 -8.55 0.34 -11.11
N ILE A 14 -8.00 0.01 -9.94
CA ILE A 14 -7.44 -1.32 -9.61
C ILE A 14 -8.54 -2.39 -9.71
N THR A 15 -9.71 -2.15 -9.12
CA THR A 15 -10.86 -3.07 -9.16
C THR A 15 -11.30 -3.33 -10.62
N ASN A 16 -11.44 -2.28 -11.42
CA ASN A 16 -11.79 -2.40 -12.83
C ASN A 16 -10.71 -3.13 -13.65
N LEU A 17 -9.43 -2.95 -13.31
CA LEU A 17 -8.35 -3.67 -13.97
C LEU A 17 -8.36 -5.17 -13.65
N PHE A 18 -8.75 -5.59 -12.45
CA PHE A 18 -8.99 -7.01 -12.17
C PHE A 18 -10.11 -7.58 -13.05
N GLU A 19 -11.25 -6.87 -13.15
CA GLU A 19 -12.35 -7.27 -14.04
C GLU A 19 -11.88 -7.38 -15.51
N GLN A 20 -11.05 -6.43 -15.97
CA GLN A 20 -10.49 -6.47 -17.32
C GLN A 20 -9.53 -7.65 -17.53
N VAL A 21 -8.73 -8.04 -16.52
CA VAL A 21 -7.87 -9.23 -16.61
C VAL A 21 -8.75 -10.47 -16.83
N GLU A 22 -9.82 -10.63 -16.05
CA GLU A 22 -10.76 -11.76 -16.16
C GLU A 22 -11.49 -11.80 -17.52
N ASP A 23 -11.77 -10.63 -18.10
CA ASP A 23 -12.47 -10.48 -19.38
C ASP A 23 -11.56 -10.61 -20.61
N THR A 24 -10.23 -10.70 -20.44
CA THR A 24 -9.31 -10.83 -21.58
C THR A 24 -9.50 -12.15 -22.33
N THR A 25 -9.37 -12.10 -23.66
CA THR A 25 -9.56 -13.28 -24.53
C THR A 25 -8.29 -13.75 -25.23
N THR A 26 -7.19 -13.02 -25.06
CA THR A 26 -5.87 -13.34 -25.63
C THR A 26 -4.79 -13.17 -24.58
N ASP A 27 -3.77 -14.02 -24.65
CA ASP A 27 -2.61 -13.94 -23.74
C ASP A 27 -1.89 -12.59 -23.84
N GLU A 28 -1.85 -11.97 -25.03
CA GLU A 28 -1.22 -10.67 -25.24
C GLU A 28 -1.97 -9.55 -24.50
N ASP A 29 -3.30 -9.57 -24.53
CA ASP A 29 -4.13 -8.61 -23.79
C ASP A 29 -4.05 -8.87 -22.29
N GLU A 30 -4.11 -10.14 -21.85
CA GLU A 30 -3.98 -10.52 -20.43
C GLU A 30 -2.68 -9.98 -19.83
N VAL A 31 -1.56 -10.19 -20.53
CA VAL A 31 -0.24 -9.67 -20.14
C VAL A 31 -0.27 -8.15 -20.07
N ALA A 32 -0.79 -7.46 -21.09
CA ALA A 32 -0.77 -6.00 -21.13
C ALA A 32 -1.62 -5.36 -20.00
N VAL A 33 -2.80 -5.90 -19.74
CA VAL A 33 -3.70 -5.42 -18.68
C VAL A 33 -3.11 -5.74 -17.31
N PHE A 34 -2.60 -6.97 -17.11
CA PHE A 34 -2.02 -7.37 -15.83
C PHE A 34 -0.74 -6.59 -15.50
N GLU A 35 0.14 -6.31 -16.47
CA GLU A 35 1.31 -5.46 -16.23
C GLU A 35 0.94 -4.07 -15.73
N ARG A 36 -0.14 -3.48 -16.29
CA ARG A 36 -0.66 -2.19 -15.82
C ARG A 36 -1.20 -2.30 -14.40
N LEU A 37 -2.01 -3.33 -14.12
CA LEU A 37 -2.55 -3.61 -12.79
C LEU A 37 -1.42 -3.77 -11.76
N ALA A 38 -0.41 -4.57 -12.08
CA ALA A 38 0.73 -4.84 -11.22
C ALA A 38 1.53 -3.57 -10.90
N ALA A 39 1.77 -2.71 -11.90
CA ALA A 39 2.41 -1.42 -11.69
C ALA A 39 1.58 -0.51 -10.77
N MET A 40 0.25 -0.47 -10.97
CA MET A 40 -0.66 0.33 -10.15
C MET A 40 -0.71 -0.12 -8.70
N ILE A 41 -0.85 -1.43 -8.44
CA ILE A 41 -0.83 -1.99 -7.07
C ILE A 41 0.48 -1.64 -6.38
N ALA A 42 1.62 -1.85 -7.06
CA ALA A 42 2.92 -1.56 -6.47
C ALA A 42 3.16 -0.05 -6.20
N ALA A 43 2.68 0.82 -7.09
CA ALA A 43 2.78 2.27 -6.90
C ALA A 43 1.87 2.77 -5.77
N HIS A 44 0.67 2.19 -5.66
CA HIS A 44 -0.30 2.47 -4.62
C HIS A 44 0.23 2.06 -3.24
N ASP A 45 0.62 0.79 -3.07
CA ASP A 45 1.27 0.27 -1.85
C ASP A 45 2.46 1.14 -1.43
N ALA A 46 3.31 1.50 -2.39
CA ALA A 46 4.49 2.31 -2.11
C ALA A 46 4.13 3.70 -1.56
N MET A 47 3.20 4.42 -2.18
CA MET A 47 2.85 5.77 -1.69
C MET A 47 2.16 5.72 -0.33
N GLU A 48 1.34 4.70 -0.05
CA GLU A 48 0.67 4.59 1.25
C GLU A 48 1.67 4.33 2.35
N ARG A 49 2.57 3.36 2.15
CA ARG A 49 3.56 2.98 3.16
C ARG A 49 4.66 4.00 3.36
N HIS A 50 4.99 4.79 2.34
CA HIS A 50 6.03 5.81 2.43
C HIS A 50 5.50 7.20 2.80
N VAL A 51 4.23 7.49 2.55
CA VAL A 51 3.64 8.83 2.74
C VAL A 51 2.42 8.78 3.67
N LEU A 52 1.36 8.05 3.30
CA LEU A 52 0.08 8.05 4.03
C LEU A 52 0.24 7.55 5.47
N TYR A 53 0.73 6.33 5.67
CA TYR A 53 0.81 5.72 6.98
C TYR A 53 1.75 6.45 7.93
N PRO A 54 2.96 6.91 7.53
CA PRO A 54 3.78 7.75 8.40
C PRO A 54 3.06 9.01 8.88
N ARG A 55 2.34 9.71 7.99
CA ARG A 55 1.56 10.91 8.37
C ARG A 55 0.40 10.56 9.29
N CYS A 56 -0.29 9.47 9.03
CA CYS A 56 -1.35 8.95 9.89
C CYS A 56 -0.83 8.60 11.29
N ILE A 57 0.31 7.90 11.38
CA ILE A 57 0.95 7.58 12.67
C ILE A 57 1.35 8.85 13.43
N GLU A 58 1.83 9.89 12.74
CA GLU A 58 2.15 11.18 13.36
C GLU A 58 0.91 11.91 13.87
N LYS A 59 -0.20 11.85 13.13
CA LYS A 59 -1.43 12.60 13.42
C LYS A 59 -2.33 11.92 14.47
N MET A 60 -2.56 10.62 14.31
CA MET A 60 -3.51 9.83 15.11
C MET A 60 -2.87 8.66 15.88
N GLY A 61 -1.58 8.40 15.69
CA GLY A 61 -0.90 7.27 16.31
C GLY A 61 -1.14 5.96 15.57
N MET A 62 -0.50 4.89 16.06
CA MET A 62 -0.75 3.53 15.60
C MET A 62 -2.11 3.05 16.13
N ASN A 63 -2.99 2.58 15.26
CA ASN A 63 -4.26 1.96 15.60
C ASN A 63 -4.38 0.56 14.96
N GLU A 64 -5.51 -0.11 15.22
CA GLU A 64 -5.78 -1.47 14.74
C GLU A 64 -5.84 -1.51 13.20
N GLN A 65 -6.68 -0.67 12.59
CA GLN A 65 -6.85 -0.57 11.14
C GLN A 65 -5.51 -0.38 10.41
N LEU A 66 -4.70 0.60 10.81
CA LEU A 66 -3.39 0.86 10.21
C LEU A 66 -2.43 -0.33 10.38
N GLY A 67 -2.50 -1.02 11.53
CA GLY A 67 -1.69 -2.20 11.79
C GLY A 67 -2.06 -3.38 10.91
N GLU A 68 -3.35 -3.59 10.70
CA GLU A 68 -3.89 -4.62 9.80
C GLU A 68 -3.51 -4.31 8.35
N SER A 69 -3.78 -3.09 7.87
CA SER A 69 -3.39 -2.64 6.52
C SER A 69 -1.90 -2.86 6.21
N LEU A 70 -0.99 -2.57 7.16
CA LEU A 70 0.45 -2.83 6.99
C LEU A 70 0.81 -4.32 6.86
N VAL A 71 0.07 -5.20 7.52
CA VAL A 71 0.25 -6.66 7.42
C VAL A 71 -0.31 -7.16 6.10
N GLU A 72 -1.50 -6.70 5.71
CA GLU A 72 -2.15 -7.03 4.45
C GLU A 72 -1.32 -6.63 3.25
N HIS A 73 -0.74 -5.42 3.26
CA HIS A 73 0.19 -4.96 2.23
C HIS A 73 1.34 -5.96 2.00
N GLY A 74 1.91 -6.53 3.07
CA GLY A 74 2.94 -7.56 2.92
C GLY A 74 2.45 -8.86 2.27
N LEU A 75 1.18 -9.23 2.50
CA LEU A 75 0.55 -10.38 1.83
C LEU A 75 0.24 -10.06 0.36
N ILE A 76 -0.23 -8.85 0.08
CA ILE A 76 -0.47 -8.33 -1.28
C ILE A 76 0.83 -8.31 -2.07
N GLU A 77 1.93 -7.82 -1.50
CA GLU A 77 3.26 -7.83 -2.15
C GLU A 77 3.71 -9.25 -2.51
N PHE A 78 3.47 -10.22 -1.63
CA PHE A 78 3.78 -11.62 -1.92
C PHE A 78 2.88 -12.21 -3.00
N GLY A 79 1.56 -11.95 -2.95
CA GLY A 79 0.61 -12.37 -3.97
C GLY A 79 0.94 -11.78 -5.34
N LEU A 80 1.28 -10.49 -5.37
CA LEU A 80 1.67 -9.77 -6.57
C LEU A 80 2.94 -10.36 -7.18
N TYR A 81 3.95 -10.64 -6.35
CA TYR A 81 5.16 -11.33 -6.80
C TYR A 81 4.83 -12.69 -7.45
N GLN A 82 3.97 -13.50 -6.82
CA GLN A 82 3.59 -14.80 -7.37
C GLN A 82 2.87 -14.69 -8.71
N ALA A 83 1.92 -13.77 -8.82
CA ALA A 83 1.16 -13.57 -10.05
C ALA A 83 2.04 -13.03 -11.20
N VAL A 84 2.97 -12.12 -10.90
CA VAL A 84 3.96 -11.63 -11.88
C VAL A 84 4.89 -12.73 -12.35
N ASP A 85 5.36 -13.60 -11.45
CA ASP A 85 6.23 -14.74 -11.80
C ASP A 85 5.50 -15.79 -12.65
N ALA A 86 4.20 -15.94 -12.45
CA ALA A 86 3.36 -16.89 -13.17
C ALA A 86 2.78 -16.36 -14.48
N LEU A 87 2.99 -15.09 -14.83
CA LEU A 87 2.32 -14.46 -15.97
C LEU A 87 2.56 -15.23 -17.28
N GLY A 88 1.47 -15.61 -17.96
CA GLY A 88 1.48 -16.46 -19.16
C GLY A 88 1.67 -17.97 -18.88
N GLY A 89 1.69 -18.38 -17.62
CA GLY A 89 1.78 -19.77 -17.17
C GLY A 89 0.42 -20.36 -16.77
N GLU A 90 0.37 -21.69 -16.64
CA GLU A 90 -0.87 -22.43 -16.29
C GLU A 90 -1.44 -22.08 -14.91
N ASP A 91 -0.61 -21.58 -14.00
CA ASP A 91 -1.00 -21.21 -12.64
C ASP A 91 -1.29 -19.71 -12.45
N PHE A 92 -1.16 -18.90 -13.50
CA PHE A 92 -1.41 -17.45 -13.47
C PHE A 92 -2.79 -17.11 -12.90
N THR A 93 -3.85 -17.66 -13.50
CA THR A 93 -5.23 -17.35 -13.11
C THR A 93 -5.50 -17.65 -11.64
N TYR A 94 -4.99 -18.76 -11.10
CA TYR A 94 -5.19 -19.09 -9.69
C TYR A 94 -4.51 -18.08 -8.76
N LYS A 95 -3.29 -17.65 -9.12
CA LYS A 95 -2.53 -16.66 -8.34
C LYS A 95 -3.14 -15.25 -8.47
N CYS A 96 -3.62 -14.90 -9.66
CA CYS A 96 -4.31 -13.63 -9.90
C CYS A 96 -5.60 -13.53 -9.09
N ASN A 97 -6.40 -14.60 -9.03
CA ASN A 97 -7.63 -14.63 -8.23
C ASN A 97 -7.36 -14.44 -6.73
N VAL A 98 -6.34 -15.12 -6.19
CA VAL A 98 -5.95 -14.93 -4.78
C VAL A 98 -5.44 -13.52 -4.52
N LEU A 99 -4.68 -12.93 -5.45
CA LEU A 99 -4.26 -11.53 -5.35
C LEU A 99 -5.48 -10.58 -5.37
N SER A 100 -6.45 -10.83 -6.25
CA SER A 100 -7.71 -10.07 -6.33
C SER A 100 -8.45 -10.10 -4.99
N ASP A 101 -8.65 -11.29 -4.40
CA ASP A 101 -9.33 -11.44 -3.10
C ASP A 101 -8.63 -10.64 -1.99
N LEU A 102 -7.30 -10.68 -1.92
CA LEU A 102 -6.52 -9.93 -0.95
C LEU A 102 -6.66 -8.41 -1.14
N VAL A 103 -6.53 -7.93 -2.37
CA VAL A 103 -6.59 -6.50 -2.68
C VAL A 103 -8.00 -5.94 -2.48
N LEU A 104 -9.04 -6.66 -2.90
CA LEU A 104 -10.43 -6.22 -2.75
C LEU A 104 -10.87 -6.22 -1.28
N HIS A 105 -10.38 -7.17 -0.48
CA HIS A 105 -10.61 -7.15 0.97
C HIS A 105 -9.98 -5.92 1.62
N HIS A 106 -8.70 -5.68 1.33
CA HIS A 106 -7.95 -4.54 1.83
C HIS A 106 -8.61 -3.20 1.45
N ILE A 107 -8.94 -3.01 0.16
CA ILE A 107 -9.65 -1.82 -0.34
C ILE A 107 -10.91 -1.56 0.48
N LYS A 108 -11.70 -2.61 0.74
CA LYS A 108 -12.96 -2.47 1.47
C LYS A 108 -12.72 -2.01 2.91
N GLU A 109 -11.78 -2.62 3.63
CA GLU A 109 -11.49 -2.25 5.01
C GLU A 109 -10.96 -0.81 5.11
N GLU A 110 -10.09 -0.42 4.18
CA GLU A 110 -9.62 0.96 4.13
C GLU A 110 -10.74 1.95 3.85
N GLU A 111 -11.57 1.65 2.87
CA GLU A 111 -12.64 2.54 2.43
C GLU A 111 -13.76 2.68 3.46
N ASP A 112 -14.14 1.58 4.13
CA ASP A 112 -15.25 1.56 5.09
C ASP A 112 -14.80 1.99 6.50
N GLU A 113 -13.53 1.82 6.85
CA GLU A 113 -13.02 2.08 8.21
C GLU A 113 -11.88 3.10 8.24
N PHE A 114 -10.76 2.80 7.59
CA PHE A 114 -9.53 3.58 7.77
C PHE A 114 -9.66 5.02 7.23
N PHE A 115 -10.22 5.20 6.04
CA PHE A 115 -10.38 6.53 5.42
C PHE A 115 -11.34 7.42 6.19
N LEU A 116 -12.31 6.87 6.93
CA LEU A 116 -13.15 7.66 7.84
C LEU A 116 -12.31 8.27 8.98
N LEU A 117 -11.33 7.53 9.50
CA LEU A 117 -10.40 8.04 10.51
C LEU A 117 -9.47 9.12 9.93
N VAL A 118 -9.00 8.93 8.68
CA VAL A 118 -8.18 9.93 7.98
C VAL A 118 -8.97 11.22 7.72
N ASP A 119 -10.23 11.10 7.30
CA ASP A 119 -11.10 12.24 7.04
C ASP A 119 -11.50 13.01 8.30
N ASP A 120 -11.58 12.35 9.47
CA ASP A 120 -11.82 13.00 10.76
C ASP A 120 -10.53 13.66 11.32
N ALA A 121 -9.37 13.02 11.11
CA ALA A 121 -8.12 13.47 11.70
C ALA A 121 -7.46 14.64 10.95
N PHE A 122 -7.62 14.74 9.63
CA PHE A 122 -6.96 15.73 8.79
C PHE A 122 -7.96 16.78 8.29
N ASP A 123 -7.63 18.06 8.47
CA ASP A 123 -8.47 19.13 7.91
C ASP A 123 -8.35 19.20 6.38
N GLU A 124 -9.17 20.05 5.75
CA GLU A 124 -9.22 20.15 4.30
C GLU A 124 -7.90 20.60 3.66
N GLU A 125 -7.16 21.52 4.29
CA GLU A 125 -5.88 21.99 3.77
C GLU A 125 -4.83 20.88 3.86
N GLU A 126 -4.80 20.18 5.00
CA GLU A 126 -3.91 19.04 5.22
C GLU A 126 -4.20 17.88 4.24
N GLN A 127 -5.48 17.56 4.00
CA GLN A 127 -5.93 16.55 3.03
C GLN A 127 -5.53 16.89 1.60
N LEU A 128 -5.61 18.16 1.21
CA LEU A 128 -5.18 18.61 -0.12
C LEU A 128 -3.68 18.50 -0.27
N ALA A 129 -2.91 18.96 0.71
CA ALA A 129 -1.45 18.87 0.70
C ALA A 129 -0.96 17.42 0.67
N LEU A 130 -1.59 16.54 1.46
CA LEU A 130 -1.30 15.11 1.48
C LEU A 130 -1.63 14.45 0.13
N GLY A 131 -2.78 14.78 -0.46
CA GLY A 131 -3.17 14.27 -1.78
C GLY A 131 -2.18 14.66 -2.89
N GLU A 132 -1.64 15.88 -2.86
CA GLU A 132 -0.60 16.29 -3.81
C GLU A 132 0.72 15.53 -3.62
N GLU A 133 1.09 15.23 -2.37
CA GLU A 133 2.30 14.46 -2.06
C GLU A 133 2.16 13.00 -2.50
N LEU A 134 1.00 12.38 -2.23
CA LEU A 134 0.67 11.03 -2.67
C LEU A 134 0.71 10.94 -4.20
N GLN A 135 0.05 11.86 -4.92
CA GLN A 135 0.06 11.86 -6.38
C GLN A 135 1.49 11.94 -6.95
N ARG A 136 2.34 12.82 -6.41
CA ARG A 136 3.74 12.91 -6.87
C ARG A 136 4.51 11.61 -6.64
N HIS A 137 4.29 10.96 -5.51
CA HIS A 137 4.96 9.70 -5.18
C HIS A 137 4.46 8.55 -6.06
N TYR A 138 3.15 8.52 -6.34
CA TYR A 138 2.52 7.58 -7.27
C TYR A 138 3.07 7.75 -8.69
N ASP A 139 3.12 8.98 -9.21
CA ASP A 139 3.61 9.27 -10.56
C ASP A 139 5.09 8.85 -10.73
N ASP A 140 5.92 9.12 -9.73
CA ASP A 140 7.33 8.72 -9.72
C ASP A 140 7.51 7.20 -9.64
N ALA A 141 6.63 6.49 -8.91
CA ALA A 141 6.62 5.03 -8.86
C ALA A 141 6.16 4.42 -10.19
N MET A 142 5.07 4.94 -10.78
CA MET A 142 4.53 4.50 -12.07
C MET A 142 5.50 4.73 -13.24
N ALA A 143 6.39 5.72 -13.14
CA ALA A 143 7.41 5.98 -14.15
C ALA A 143 8.59 4.96 -14.12
N LYS A 144 8.63 4.07 -13.12
CA LYS A 144 9.71 3.10 -12.89
C LYS A 144 9.20 1.68 -13.09
N ASP A 145 10.12 0.76 -13.34
CA ASP A 145 9.81 -0.67 -13.29
C ASP A 145 9.52 -1.10 -11.85
N PHE A 146 8.27 -1.48 -11.60
CA PHE A 146 7.77 -1.86 -10.27
C PHE A 146 8.48 -3.10 -9.70
N ARG A 147 9.00 -4.00 -10.56
CA ARG A 147 9.59 -5.28 -10.15
C ARG A 147 10.73 -5.11 -9.16
N ARG A 148 11.54 -4.06 -9.36
CA ARG A 148 12.66 -3.75 -8.46
C ARG A 148 12.18 -3.31 -7.08
N ALA A 149 11.17 -2.44 -7.04
CA ALA A 149 10.60 -1.96 -5.77
C ALA A 149 9.92 -3.11 -5.02
N LEU A 150 9.09 -3.88 -5.73
CA LEU A 150 8.40 -5.07 -5.22
C LEU A 150 9.38 -6.05 -4.55
N MET A 151 10.46 -6.41 -5.24
CA MET A 151 11.45 -7.35 -4.70
C MET A 151 12.17 -6.79 -3.45
N GLN A 152 12.47 -5.49 -3.43
CA GLN A 152 13.11 -4.86 -2.27
C GLN A 152 12.22 -4.86 -1.04
N ASN A 153 10.93 -4.57 -1.22
CA ASN A 153 9.96 -4.58 -0.14
C ASN A 153 9.68 -6.00 0.36
N LEU A 154 9.54 -6.97 -0.55
CA LEU A 154 9.31 -8.37 -0.20
C LEU A 154 10.43 -8.95 0.67
N ILE A 155 11.69 -8.59 0.38
CA ILE A 155 12.83 -8.95 1.25
C ILE A 155 12.66 -8.37 2.67
N GLY A 156 12.04 -7.20 2.80
CA GLY A 156 11.68 -6.60 4.08
C GLY A 156 10.58 -7.38 4.79
N VAL A 157 9.48 -7.70 4.09
CA VAL A 157 8.36 -8.48 4.61
C VAL A 157 8.83 -9.85 5.11
N LEU A 158 9.66 -10.56 4.33
CA LEU A 158 10.24 -11.85 4.72
C LEU A 158 11.15 -11.77 5.96
N LYS A 159 11.66 -10.57 6.29
CA LYS A 159 12.41 -10.30 7.53
C LYS A 159 11.52 -9.85 8.69
N GLY A 160 10.19 -9.87 8.52
CA GLY A 160 9.20 -9.42 9.50
C GLY A 160 9.11 -7.90 9.63
N ALA A 161 9.57 -7.13 8.62
CA ALA A 161 9.39 -5.69 8.62
C ALA A 161 7.96 -5.33 8.19
N LEU A 162 7.25 -4.55 9.01
CA LEU A 162 5.93 -4.01 8.66
C LEU A 162 6.04 -2.85 7.65
N ASN A 163 7.05 -1.99 7.82
CA ASN A 163 7.26 -0.83 6.96
C ASN A 163 8.39 -1.09 5.96
N PRO A 164 8.27 -0.55 4.74
CA PRO A 164 9.33 -0.64 3.74
C PRO A 164 10.55 0.18 4.20
N PRO A 165 11.75 -0.19 3.75
CA PRO A 165 12.95 0.56 4.08
C PRO A 165 12.85 2.00 3.55
N PRO A 166 13.44 2.99 4.26
CA PRO A 166 13.37 4.39 3.81
C PRO A 166 13.99 4.53 2.41
N GLN A 167 13.23 5.14 1.49
CA GLN A 167 13.74 5.48 0.18
C GLN A 167 14.84 6.56 0.35
N ASN A 168 16.02 6.33 -0.24
CA ASN A 168 17.20 7.21 -0.20
C ASN A 168 18.06 7.23 1.09
N GLY A 169 18.04 6.18 1.92
CA GLY A 169 18.99 6.07 3.04
C GLY A 169 18.77 7.10 4.16
N ALA A 170 17.61 7.75 4.19
CA ALA A 170 17.17 8.55 5.32
C ALA A 170 17.08 7.65 6.56
N LYS A 171 17.77 8.04 7.65
CA LYS A 171 17.79 7.27 8.90
C LYS A 171 16.37 7.18 9.47
N LYS A 172 15.97 5.98 9.94
CA LYS A 172 14.75 5.80 10.75
C LYS A 172 14.63 6.89 11.82
N PRO A 173 13.47 7.53 11.99
CA PRO A 173 13.25 8.40 13.14
C PRO A 173 13.45 7.59 14.42
N ARG A 174 14.28 8.09 15.34
CA ARG A 174 14.55 7.39 16.60
C ARG A 174 13.25 7.35 17.40
N LYS A 175 12.83 6.14 17.81
CA LYS A 175 11.72 5.96 18.76
C LYS A 175 11.93 6.90 19.95
N ALA A 176 10.94 7.73 20.27
CA ALA A 176 10.94 8.51 21.49
C ALA A 176 11.07 7.55 22.68
N ALA A 177 12.02 7.82 23.57
CA ALA A 177 12.21 7.01 24.77
C ALA A 177 10.95 7.10 25.64
N PRO A 178 10.49 6.00 26.25
CA PRO A 178 9.37 6.06 27.18
C PRO A 178 9.74 6.99 28.33
N ALA A 179 8.82 7.89 28.69
CA ALA A 179 8.98 8.79 29.81
C ALA A 179 9.29 7.97 31.06
N LYS A 180 10.43 8.26 31.71
CA LYS A 180 10.82 7.59 32.95
C LYS A 180 9.73 7.86 33.99
N SER A 181 9.00 6.82 34.40
CA SER A 181 8.11 6.92 35.54
C SER A 181 8.95 7.25 36.78
N GLU A 182 8.74 8.43 37.36
CA GLU A 182 9.24 8.75 38.69
C GLU A 182 8.61 7.78 39.69
N ARG A 183 9.32 6.70 40.03
CA ARG A 183 8.97 5.92 41.21
C ARG A 183 9.27 6.77 42.43
N ALA A 184 8.18 7.25 43.02
CA ALA A 184 8.14 7.91 44.31
C ALA A 184 9.00 7.16 45.33
N ARG A 185 9.93 7.88 45.94
CA ARG A 185 10.62 7.44 47.15
C ARG A 185 9.60 7.43 48.29
N HIS A 186 9.25 6.25 48.79
CA HIS A 186 8.63 6.11 50.09
C HIS A 186 9.37 5.06 50.92
N ARG A 187 9.99 5.62 51.97
CA ARG A 187 10.48 5.05 53.23
C ARG A 187 11.74 4.19 53.18
#